data_AF-A0A4Q3RNH4-F1
#
_entry.id   AF-A0A4Q3RNH4-F1
#
_cell.length_a   1.000
_cell.length_b   1.000
_cell.length_c   1.000
_cell.angle_alpha   90.00
_cell.angle_beta   90.00
_cell.angle_gamma   90.00
#
_symmetry.space_group_name_H-M   'P 1'
#
loop_
_entity.id
_entity.type
_entity.pdbx_description
1 polymer ?
#
loop_
_entity_poly.entity_id
_entity_poly.type
_entity_poly.pdbx_seq_one_letter_code
_entity_poly.pdbx_strand_id
1 'polypeptide(L)'
;TIRVADTTKMFGEPNPPFRISYSGFVLGENSSVFTTQPVVNAAATTNSAPGYYALTPAGVAASNYNITYVDGRLTIYPTSGTNTANLQAFMSNGNNLLVRVFSPAPDLGDIFLYNMSGRLVAKKNIFLPQGFISTTMTVNGIPAGTYIVKVMGKKTNLTLTILIIH
;
A
#
# COMPACT_ATOMS: atom_id res chain seq x y z
N THR A 1 14.05 -11.71 19.38
CA THR A 1 13.39 -10.99 18.27
C THR A 1 12.31 -11.84 17.64
N ILE A 2 11.16 -11.23 17.37
CA ILE A 2 10.01 -11.83 16.69
C ILE A 2 9.78 -11.06 15.41
N ARG A 3 9.92 -11.72 14.27
CA ARG A 3 9.84 -11.09 12.94
C ARG A 3 8.73 -11.70 12.11
N VAL A 4 7.89 -10.84 11.53
CA VAL A 4 6.90 -11.25 10.53
C VAL A 4 7.54 -11.22 9.13
N ALA A 5 7.28 -12.24 8.33
CA ALA A 5 7.73 -12.27 6.95
C ALA A 5 6.84 -11.40 6.05
N ASP A 6 7.47 -10.72 5.09
CA ASP A 6 6.74 -10.08 4.00
C ASP A 6 5.92 -11.13 3.23
N THR A 7 4.70 -10.76 2.88
CA THR A 7 3.75 -11.66 2.25
C THR A 7 3.03 -10.92 1.13
N THR A 8 2.53 -11.64 0.13
CA THR A 8 1.83 -11.06 -1.02
C THR A 8 0.51 -11.76 -1.25
N LYS A 9 -0.45 -11.06 -1.84
CA LYS A 9 -1.68 -11.63 -2.41
C LYS A 9 -2.17 -10.81 -3.59
N MET A 10 -3.08 -11.36 -4.38
CA MET A 10 -3.83 -10.59 -5.38
C MET A 10 -5.06 -9.93 -4.75
N PHE A 11 -5.51 -8.82 -5.32
CA PHE A 11 -6.77 -8.19 -4.92
C PHE A 11 -7.95 -9.16 -5.05
N GLY A 12 -8.81 -9.20 -4.03
CA GLY A 12 -9.97 -10.10 -3.95
C GLY A 12 -9.66 -11.47 -3.36
N GLU A 13 -8.40 -11.84 -3.19
CA GLU A 13 -8.03 -13.09 -2.50
C GLU A 13 -8.09 -12.91 -0.98
N PRO A 14 -8.40 -13.98 -0.20
CA PRO A 14 -8.28 -13.93 1.25
C PRO A 14 -6.83 -13.65 1.66
N ASN A 15 -6.63 -13.08 2.86
CA ASN A 15 -5.27 -12.93 3.38
C ASN A 15 -4.64 -14.31 3.60
N PRO A 16 -3.42 -14.56 3.09
CA PRO A 16 -2.71 -15.79 3.35
C PRO A 16 -2.28 -15.87 4.83
N PRO A 17 -1.92 -17.06 5.33
CA PRO A 17 -1.40 -17.21 6.69
C PRO A 17 -0.06 -16.47 6.84
N PHE A 18 0.01 -15.54 7.80
CA PHE A 18 1.24 -14.80 8.10
C PHE A 18 2.26 -15.67 8.83
N ARG A 19 3.54 -15.53 8.48
CA ARG A 19 4.64 -16.34 9.02
C ARG A 19 5.46 -15.52 10.01
N ILE A 20 5.77 -16.12 11.16
CA ILE A 20 6.64 -15.56 12.19
C ILE A 20 7.93 -16.37 12.26
N SER A 21 9.05 -15.68 12.45
CA SER A 21 10.35 -16.26 12.76
C SER A 21 10.89 -15.69 14.07
N TYR A 22 11.63 -16.53 14.79
CA TYR A 22 12.18 -16.21 16.10
C TYR A 22 13.71 -16.28 16.06
N SER A 23 14.36 -15.38 16.80
CA SER A 23 15.81 -15.41 17.00
C SER A 23 16.17 -14.84 18.36
N GLY A 24 17.35 -15.21 18.88
CA GLY A 24 17.84 -14.74 20.18
C GLY A 24 17.47 -15.61 21.37
N PHE A 25 16.92 -16.81 21.15
CA PHE A 25 16.85 -17.82 22.20
C PHE A 25 18.26 -18.32 22.56
N VAL A 26 18.47 -18.64 23.83
CA VAL A 26 19.71 -19.20 24.36
C VAL A 26 19.43 -20.57 24.99
N LEU A 27 20.48 -21.31 25.37
CA LEU A 27 20.36 -22.59 26.08
C LEU A 27 19.50 -23.66 25.38
N GLY A 28 19.38 -23.58 24.05
CA GLY A 28 18.53 -24.50 23.26
C GLY A 28 17.02 -24.25 23.41
N GLU A 29 16.62 -23.13 24.01
CA GLU A 29 15.22 -22.74 24.14
C GLU A 29 14.59 -22.36 22.79
N ASN A 30 13.27 -22.33 22.75
CA ASN A 30 12.47 -21.96 21.59
C ASN A 30 11.15 -21.31 22.03
N SER A 31 10.23 -21.04 21.09
CA SER A 31 8.94 -20.38 21.35
C SER A 31 8.03 -21.07 22.36
N SER A 32 8.35 -22.30 22.79
CA SER A 32 7.66 -23.00 23.88
C SER A 32 7.83 -22.33 25.25
N VAL A 33 8.84 -21.46 25.41
CA VAL A 33 9.04 -20.67 26.65
C VAL A 33 8.07 -19.50 26.79
N PHE A 34 7.34 -19.17 25.73
CA PHE A 34 6.35 -18.11 25.78
C PHE A 34 5.09 -18.60 26.49
N THR A 35 4.62 -17.81 27.47
CA THR A 35 3.33 -18.05 28.13
C THR A 35 2.16 -17.52 27.29
N THR A 36 2.45 -16.65 26.32
CA THR A 36 1.48 -16.21 25.30
C THR A 36 2.17 -16.12 23.95
N GLN A 37 1.60 -16.79 22.94
CA GLN A 37 2.13 -16.80 21.57
C GLN A 37 1.81 -15.48 20.85
N PRO A 38 2.66 -15.05 19.91
CA PRO A 38 2.43 -13.81 19.16
C PRO A 38 1.19 -13.94 18.27
N VAL A 39 0.52 -12.80 18.07
CA VAL A 39 -0.47 -12.60 17.02
C VAL A 39 0.08 -11.60 15.99
N VAL A 40 -0.32 -11.73 14.74
CA VAL A 40 -0.02 -10.74 13.69
C VAL A 40 -1.28 -9.94 13.40
N ASN A 41 -1.21 -8.63 13.63
CA ASN A 41 -2.28 -7.72 13.28
C ASN A 41 -2.09 -7.20 11.85
N ALA A 42 -3.18 -7.16 11.09
CA ALA A 42 -3.22 -6.60 9.75
C ALA A 42 -4.55 -5.87 9.55
N ALA A 43 -4.49 -4.59 9.17
CA ALA A 43 -5.70 -3.82 8.83
C ALA A 43 -6.32 -4.23 7.48
N ALA A 44 -5.53 -4.91 6.64
CA ALA A 44 -5.97 -5.37 5.33
C ALA A 44 -7.01 -6.49 5.45
N THR A 45 -8.05 -6.43 4.62
CA THR A 45 -9.06 -7.48 4.44
C THR A 45 -8.98 -8.08 3.04
N THR A 46 -9.83 -9.06 2.74
CA THR A 46 -10.00 -9.62 1.39
C THR A 46 -10.16 -8.54 0.32
N ASN A 47 -10.94 -7.49 0.62
CA ASN A 47 -11.32 -6.43 -0.32
C ASN A 47 -10.51 -5.14 -0.16
N SER A 48 -9.43 -5.15 0.63
CA SER A 48 -8.53 -3.99 0.70
C SER A 48 -7.89 -3.72 -0.65
N ALA A 49 -7.89 -2.46 -1.06
CA ALA A 49 -7.35 -2.02 -2.34
C ALA A 49 -5.85 -2.42 -2.50
N PRO A 50 -5.37 -2.62 -3.74
CA PRO A 50 -3.95 -2.76 -4.01
C PRO A 50 -3.08 -1.73 -3.30
N GLY A 51 -1.97 -2.19 -2.70
CA GLY A 51 -1.07 -1.35 -1.92
C GLY A 51 -0.25 -2.12 -0.89
N TYR A 52 0.43 -1.37 -0.03
CA TYR A 52 1.21 -1.88 1.09
C TYR A 52 0.46 -1.74 2.41
N TYR A 53 0.49 -2.82 3.20
CA TYR A 53 -0.14 -2.89 4.51
C TYR A 53 0.86 -3.48 5.51
N ALA A 54 0.96 -2.86 6.69
CA ALA A 54 1.82 -3.36 7.75
C ALA A 54 1.27 -4.67 8.34
N LEU A 55 2.16 -5.59 8.68
CA LEU A 55 1.90 -6.79 9.45
C LEU A 55 2.65 -6.67 10.78
N THR A 56 1.93 -6.34 11.85
CA THR A 56 2.53 -5.98 13.13
C THR A 56 2.38 -7.14 14.13
N PRO A 57 3.48 -7.80 14.54
CA PRO A 57 3.42 -8.81 15.59
C PRO A 57 3.22 -8.16 16.97
N ALA A 58 2.43 -8.79 17.82
CA ALA A 58 2.18 -8.31 19.18
C ALA A 58 1.78 -9.47 20.12
N GLY A 59 1.67 -9.17 21.42
CA GLY A 59 0.99 -10.03 22.39
C GLY A 59 1.84 -11.11 23.03
N VAL A 60 3.15 -11.19 22.77
CA VAL A 60 4.01 -12.17 23.45
C VAL A 60 4.26 -11.81 24.89
N ALA A 61 4.10 -12.80 25.75
CA ALA A 61 4.55 -12.80 27.13
C ALA A 61 5.60 -13.91 27.31
N ALA A 62 6.72 -13.55 27.91
CA ALA A 62 7.83 -14.44 28.25
C ALA A 62 8.41 -14.01 29.60
N SER A 63 8.70 -14.97 30.49
CA SER A 63 9.21 -14.68 31.83
C SER A 63 10.69 -14.29 31.84
N ASN A 64 11.47 -14.81 30.89
CA ASN A 64 12.93 -14.69 30.85
C ASN A 64 13.48 -13.98 29.60
N TYR A 65 12.61 -13.35 28.79
CA TYR A 65 13.03 -12.67 27.56
C TYR A 65 12.43 -11.27 27.41
N ASN A 66 13.28 -10.32 27.02
CA ASN A 66 12.84 -9.05 26.46
C ASN A 66 12.49 -9.24 24.98
N ILE A 67 11.31 -8.80 24.58
CA ILE A 67 10.79 -9.01 23.23
C ILE A 67 11.02 -7.78 22.36
N THR A 68 11.69 -7.98 21.22
CA THR A 68 11.77 -7.01 20.12
C THR A 68 10.97 -7.51 18.94
N TYR A 69 10.07 -6.67 18.44
CA TYR A 69 9.23 -6.95 17.28
C TYR A 69 9.82 -6.35 16.02
N VAL A 70 9.69 -7.08 14.92
CA VAL A 70 10.00 -6.60 13.56
C VAL A 70 8.80 -6.86 12.68
N ASP A 71 8.21 -5.77 12.20
CA ASP A 71 7.06 -5.80 11.32
C ASP A 71 7.41 -6.43 9.97
N GLY A 72 6.41 -7.07 9.37
CA GLY A 72 6.42 -7.47 7.97
C GLY A 72 5.49 -6.59 7.16
N ARG A 73 5.40 -6.86 5.87
CA ARG A 73 4.50 -6.15 4.96
C ARG A 73 3.67 -7.11 4.12
N LEU A 74 2.36 -6.88 4.09
CA LEU A 74 1.47 -7.47 3.10
C LEU A 74 1.43 -6.55 1.88
N THR A 75 1.82 -7.08 0.73
CA THR A 75 1.63 -6.42 -0.57
C THR A 75 0.40 -7.01 -1.26
N ILE A 76 -0.60 -6.18 -1.51
CA ILE A 76 -1.77 -6.55 -2.30
C ILE A 76 -1.54 -6.05 -3.73
N TYR A 77 -1.38 -6.97 -4.68
CA TYR A 77 -1.19 -6.63 -6.09
C TYR A 77 -2.53 -6.40 -6.81
N PRO A 78 -2.54 -5.57 -7.87
CA PRO A 78 -3.72 -5.41 -8.72
C PRO A 78 -4.11 -6.73 -9.40
N THR A 79 -5.40 -6.90 -9.75
CA THR A 79 -5.87 -8.09 -10.50
C THR A 79 -5.21 -8.25 -11.86
N SER A 80 -4.70 -7.16 -12.44
CA SER A 80 -3.93 -7.14 -13.69
C SER A 80 -2.50 -7.71 -13.56
N GLY A 81 -2.10 -8.16 -12.36
CA GLY A 81 -0.78 -8.72 -12.10
C GLY A 81 0.30 -7.66 -11.86
N THR A 82 1.55 -8.13 -11.80
CA THR A 82 2.73 -7.33 -11.45
C THR A 82 3.48 -6.77 -12.66
N ASN A 83 3.14 -7.21 -13.87
CA ASN A 83 3.76 -6.76 -15.12
C ASN A 83 3.06 -5.55 -15.74
N THR A 84 1.88 -5.19 -15.23
CA THR A 84 1.05 -4.10 -15.75
C THR A 84 0.94 -3.01 -14.71
N ALA A 85 1.17 -1.76 -15.11
CA ALA A 85 0.99 -0.62 -14.22
C ALA A 85 -0.51 -0.44 -13.87
N ASN A 86 -0.80 0.04 -12.67
CA ASN A 86 -2.17 0.26 -12.20
C ASN A 86 -2.30 1.61 -11.52
N LEU A 87 -3.43 2.28 -11.74
CA LEU A 87 -3.75 3.58 -11.19
C LEU A 87 -5.00 3.49 -10.33
N GLN A 88 -4.91 4.03 -9.11
CA GLN A 88 -6.04 4.27 -8.23
C GLN A 88 -6.00 5.72 -7.77
N ALA A 89 -7.16 6.37 -7.68
CA ALA A 89 -7.26 7.67 -7.07
C ALA A 89 -8.58 7.82 -6.32
N PHE A 90 -8.53 8.45 -5.15
CA PHE A 90 -9.68 8.69 -4.29
C PHE A 90 -9.47 9.92 -3.41
N MET A 91 -10.55 10.57 -3.02
CA MET A 91 -10.47 11.69 -2.07
C MET A 91 -10.01 11.14 -0.71
N SER A 92 -8.84 11.57 -0.25
CA SER A 92 -8.30 11.23 1.07
C SER A 92 -8.89 12.11 2.18
N ASN A 93 -9.36 13.28 1.79
CA ASN A 93 -10.20 14.21 2.55
C ASN A 93 -10.78 15.21 1.53
N GLY A 94 -11.63 16.15 1.98
CA GLY A 94 -12.30 17.13 1.10
C GLY A 94 -11.36 18.02 0.27
N ASN A 95 -10.07 18.09 0.61
CA ASN A 95 -9.09 18.96 -0.06
C ASN A 95 -8.04 18.21 -0.86
N ASN A 96 -7.89 16.90 -0.68
CA ASN A 96 -6.77 16.15 -1.21
C ASN A 96 -7.22 14.88 -1.92
N LEU A 97 -6.91 14.81 -3.21
CA LEU A 97 -6.99 13.59 -4.00
C LEU A 97 -5.71 12.78 -3.77
N LEU A 98 -5.82 11.58 -3.17
CA LEU A 98 -4.72 10.64 -3.14
C LEU A 98 -4.68 9.89 -4.46
N VAL A 99 -3.50 9.87 -5.07
CA VAL A 99 -3.19 9.10 -6.28
C VAL A 99 -2.18 8.02 -5.89
N ARG A 100 -2.55 6.77 -6.14
CA ARG A 100 -1.70 5.60 -5.94
C ARG A 100 -1.42 4.97 -7.30
N VAL A 101 -0.14 4.69 -7.53
CA VAL A 101 0.33 4.04 -8.76
C VAL A 101 1.12 2.80 -8.36
N PHE A 102 0.79 1.67 -8.98
CA PHE A 102 1.68 0.52 -9.07
C PHE A 102 2.44 0.61 -10.38
N SER A 103 3.77 0.53 -10.34
CA SER A 103 4.61 0.47 -11.54
C SER A 103 5.41 -0.84 -11.59
N PRO A 104 5.43 -1.55 -12.72
CA PRO A 104 6.22 -2.78 -12.90
C PRO A 104 7.73 -2.52 -12.97
N ALA A 105 8.14 -1.29 -13.29
CA ALA A 105 9.53 -0.87 -13.38
C ALA A 105 9.68 0.61 -13.00
N PRO A 106 10.89 1.07 -12.61
CA PRO A 106 11.11 2.49 -12.32
C PRO A 106 10.85 3.38 -13.55
N ASP A 107 10.20 4.52 -13.33
CA ASP A 107 9.88 5.51 -14.35
C ASP A 107 9.83 6.93 -13.74
N LEU A 108 9.98 7.94 -14.58
CA LEU A 108 9.78 9.35 -14.21
C LEU A 108 8.59 9.88 -15.01
N GLY A 109 7.71 10.64 -14.36
CA GLY A 109 6.51 11.11 -15.01
C GLY A 109 5.81 12.24 -14.29
N ASP A 110 4.58 12.45 -14.74
CA ASP A 110 3.70 13.52 -14.31
C ASP A 110 2.31 12.95 -14.06
N ILE A 111 1.67 13.46 -13.02
CA ILE A 111 0.24 13.30 -12.77
C ILE A 111 -0.46 14.56 -13.27
N PHE A 112 -1.48 14.37 -14.09
CA PHE A 112 -2.33 15.43 -14.62
C PHE A 112 -3.77 15.20 -14.17
N LEU A 113 -4.47 16.27 -13.86
CA LEU A 113 -5.90 16.27 -13.57
C LEU A 113 -6.60 17.15 -14.60
N TYR A 114 -7.47 16.56 -15.40
CA TYR A 114 -8.26 17.25 -16.41
C TYR A 114 -9.74 17.28 -16.02
N ASN A 115 -10.45 18.35 -16.37
CA ASN A 115 -11.91 18.33 -16.34
C ASN A 115 -12.47 17.54 -17.55
N MET A 116 -13.79 17.33 -17.59
CA MET A 116 -14.43 16.59 -18.69
C MET A 116 -14.37 17.29 -20.05
N SER A 117 -14.08 18.59 -20.10
CA SER A 117 -13.84 19.31 -21.36
C SER A 117 -12.39 19.19 -21.86
N GLY A 118 -11.53 18.43 -21.17
CA GLY A 118 -10.13 18.23 -21.51
C GLY A 118 -9.18 19.34 -21.06
N ARG A 119 -9.67 20.33 -20.31
CA ARG A 119 -8.81 21.39 -19.75
C ARG A 119 -8.01 20.85 -18.57
N LEU A 120 -6.70 21.09 -18.59
CA LEU A 120 -5.81 20.79 -17.46
C LEU A 120 -6.15 21.69 -16.27
N VAL A 121 -6.35 21.09 -15.10
CA VAL A 121 -6.74 21.77 -13.85
C VAL A 121 -5.61 21.72 -12.82
N ALA A 122 -4.89 20.59 -12.74
CA ALA A 122 -3.73 20.46 -11.86
C ALA A 122 -2.68 19.52 -12.45
N LYS A 123 -1.41 19.74 -12.10
CA LYS A 123 -0.27 18.90 -12.47
C LYS A 123 0.65 18.68 -11.28
N LYS A 124 1.26 17.50 -11.16
CA LYS A 124 2.30 17.20 -10.17
C LYS A 124 3.33 16.23 -10.74
N ASN A 125 4.63 16.52 -10.60
CA ASN A 125 5.68 15.59 -10.98
C ASN A 125 5.72 14.38 -10.02
N ILE A 126 6.11 13.21 -10.53
CA ILE A 126 6.23 11.99 -9.73
C ILE A 126 7.39 11.11 -10.21
N PHE A 127 8.13 10.56 -9.24
CA PHE A 127 8.99 9.39 -9.47
C PHE A 127 8.20 8.12 -9.16
N LEU A 128 8.15 7.19 -10.12
CA LEU A 128 7.49 5.90 -9.99
C LEU A 128 8.57 4.85 -9.69
N PRO A 129 8.71 4.35 -8.45
CA PRO A 129 9.57 3.21 -8.17
C PRO A 129 8.94 1.93 -8.74
N GLN A 130 9.72 0.85 -8.83
CA GLN A 130 9.11 -0.48 -8.97
C GLN A 130 8.27 -0.78 -7.71
N GLY A 131 7.00 -1.11 -7.89
CA GLY A 131 6.05 -1.30 -6.79
C GLY A 131 5.08 -0.12 -6.65
N PHE A 132 4.60 0.13 -5.42
CA PHE A 132 3.62 1.16 -5.16
C PHE A 132 4.25 2.48 -4.74
N ILE A 133 3.65 3.58 -5.21
CA ILE A 133 3.84 4.93 -4.69
C ILE A 133 2.48 5.57 -4.47
N SER A 134 2.35 6.38 -3.42
CA SER A 134 1.17 7.20 -3.17
C SER A 134 1.59 8.64 -2.95
N THR A 135 0.86 9.57 -3.57
CA THR A 135 1.02 11.01 -3.38
C THR A 135 -0.34 11.68 -3.37
N THR A 136 -0.45 12.82 -2.72
CA THR A 136 -1.64 13.67 -2.80
C THR A 136 -1.48 14.74 -3.88
N MET A 137 -2.60 15.13 -4.48
CA MET A 137 -2.78 16.37 -5.22
C MET A 137 -3.81 17.22 -4.48
N THR A 138 -3.47 18.48 -4.21
CA THR A 138 -4.43 19.42 -3.63
C THR A 138 -5.47 19.77 -4.67
N VAL A 139 -6.75 19.61 -4.31
CA VAL A 139 -7.91 19.91 -5.15
C VAL A 139 -8.81 20.98 -4.52
N ASN A 140 -8.31 21.69 -3.51
CA ASN A 140 -8.99 22.84 -2.93
C ASN A 140 -9.24 23.91 -4.01
N GLY A 141 -10.46 24.43 -4.10
CA GLY A 141 -10.88 25.41 -5.11
C GLY A 141 -11.19 24.81 -6.50
N ILE A 142 -11.05 23.49 -6.68
CA ILE A 142 -11.53 22.80 -7.88
C ILE A 142 -12.99 22.41 -7.65
N PRO A 143 -13.96 22.84 -8.48
CA PRO A 143 -15.37 22.52 -8.28
C PRO A 143 -15.62 21.00 -8.19
N ALA A 144 -16.55 20.59 -7.32
CA ALA A 144 -17.00 19.20 -7.27
C ALA A 144 -17.54 18.75 -8.63
N GLY A 145 -17.22 17.51 -9.03
CA GLY A 145 -17.58 16.99 -10.34
C GLY A 145 -16.65 15.87 -10.79
N THR A 146 -16.86 15.42 -12.02
CA THR A 146 -16.07 14.34 -12.63
C THR A 146 -14.80 14.89 -13.29
N TYR A 147 -13.68 14.24 -13.04
CA TYR A 147 -12.37 14.60 -13.57
C TYR A 147 -11.63 13.35 -14.07
N ILE A 148 -10.62 13.57 -14.89
CA ILE A 148 -9.74 12.54 -15.43
C ILE A 148 -8.35 12.73 -14.82
N VAL A 149 -7.89 11.73 -14.07
CA VAL A 149 -6.51 11.61 -13.63
C VAL A 149 -5.73 10.86 -14.70
N LYS A 150 -4.65 11.46 -15.22
CA LYS A 150 -3.69 10.78 -16.08
C LYS A 150 -2.33 10.73 -15.42
N VAL A 151 -1.68 9.57 -15.48
CA VAL A 151 -0.27 9.42 -15.09
C VAL A 151 0.52 9.05 -16.34
N MET A 152 1.41 9.94 -16.76
CA MET A 152 2.22 9.77 -17.96
C MET A 152 3.70 9.84 -17.61
N GLY A 153 4.44 8.80 -17.98
CA GLY A 153 5.89 8.70 -17.90
C GLY A 153 6.45 8.11 -19.20
N LYS A 154 7.72 7.72 -19.22
CA LYS A 154 8.34 7.16 -20.42
C LYS A 154 7.76 5.78 -20.79
N LYS A 155 7.39 4.99 -19.79
CA LYS A 155 6.84 3.63 -19.92
C LYS A 155 5.43 3.50 -19.35
N THR A 156 4.90 4.57 -18.76
CA THR A 156 3.63 4.58 -18.04
C THR A 156 2.65 5.51 -18.75
N ASN A 157 1.47 5.01 -19.08
CA ASN A 157 0.36 5.84 -19.55
C ASN A 157 -0.94 5.28 -19.00
N LEU A 158 -1.40 5.86 -17.89
CA LEU A 158 -2.58 5.41 -17.15
C LEU A 158 -3.62 6.53 -17.14
N THR A 159 -4.89 6.16 -17.22
CA THR A 159 -6.02 7.08 -17.17
C THR A 159 -7.09 6.52 -16.25
N LEU A 160 -7.64 7.35 -15.36
CA LEU A 160 -8.72 7.00 -14.46
C LEU A 160 -9.70 8.18 -14.34
N THR A 161 -10.98 7.91 -14.48
CA THR A 161 -12.05 8.88 -14.20
C THR A 161 -12.41 8.82 -12.72
N ILE A 162 -12.48 9.97 -12.06
CA ILE A 162 -12.81 10.09 -10.63
C ILE A 162 -13.83 11.18 -10.38
N LEU A 163 -14.52 11.08 -9.23
CA LEU A 163 -15.38 12.14 -8.72
C LEU A 163 -14.64 12.92 -7.63
N ILE A 164 -14.55 14.24 -7.78
CA ILE A 164 -14.09 15.16 -6.73
C ILE A 164 -15.30 15.63 -5.95
N ILE A 165 -15.22 15.50 -4.62
CA ILE A 165 -16.20 15.95 -3.64
C ILE A 165 -15.45 16.66 -2.50
N HIS A 166 -16.08 17.63 -1.85
CA HIS A 166 -15.53 18.40 -0.72
C HIS A 166 -16.19 18.02 0.59
#